data_AF-A0A965D9Z9-F1
#
_entry.id   AF-A0A965D9Z9-F1
#
_cell.length_a   1.000
_cell.length_b   1.000
_cell.length_c   1.000
_cell.angle_alpha   90.00
_cell.angle_beta   90.00
_cell.angle_gamma   90.00
#
_symmetry.space_group_name_H-M   'P 1'
#
loop_
_entity.id
_entity.type
_entity.pdbx_description
1 polymer ?
#
loop_
_entity_poly.entity_id
_entity_poly.type
_entity_poly.pdbx_seq_one_letter_code
_entity_poly.pdbx_strand_id
1 'polypeptide(L)'
;MTDTASPPRNANIKWGAALELELAFMDDTHQEFIDLLVKTQTANDEDLVDCFDAMVQHTIEHFGAEDRWMRDTQFSSGNCHTLQHNVVLQVMQEGLRRGRDHSDLDLLREMAKELGIWFPQHAQSMDAALALHLRRVAYDQATGEVRNPDELPKSQIHGCGGSSCS
;
A
#
# COMPACT_ATOMS: atom_id res chain seq x y z
N MET A 1 -35.37 13.82 13.10
CA MET A 1 -34.18 12.95 13.03
C MET A 1 -33.88 12.76 11.55
N THR A 2 -33.02 13.60 11.01
CA THR A 2 -32.58 13.52 9.60
C THR A 2 -31.43 12.52 9.54
N ASP A 3 -31.75 11.33 9.04
CA ASP A 3 -30.81 10.27 8.75
C ASP A 3 -29.89 10.74 7.62
N THR A 4 -28.63 11.02 7.94
CA THR A 4 -27.63 11.42 6.97
C THR A 4 -26.88 10.15 6.60
N ALA A 5 -27.45 9.36 5.70
CA ALA A 5 -26.74 8.23 5.12
C ALA A 5 -25.54 8.77 4.35
N SER A 6 -24.33 8.48 4.85
CA SER A 6 -23.09 8.73 4.10
C SER A 6 -23.17 8.02 2.75
N PRO A 7 -22.71 8.66 1.66
CA PRO A 7 -22.68 8.01 0.35
C PRO A 7 -21.82 6.74 0.42
N PRO A 8 -22.14 5.72 -0.40
CA PRO A 8 -21.39 4.47 -0.40
C PRO A 8 -19.91 4.77 -0.69
N ARG A 9 -19.02 4.30 0.20
CA ARG A 9 -17.59 4.25 -0.10
C ARG A 9 -17.40 3.24 -1.23
N ASN A 10 -17.11 3.73 -2.42
CA ASN A 10 -16.84 2.87 -3.57
C ASN A 10 -15.50 2.15 -3.34
N ALA A 11 -15.55 0.86 -3.04
CA ALA A 11 -14.37 0.02 -2.82
C ALA A 11 -13.69 -0.46 -4.10
N ASN A 12 -14.28 -0.16 -5.25
CA ASN A 12 -13.78 -0.60 -6.55
C ASN A 12 -12.88 0.50 -7.14
N ILE A 13 -11.59 0.41 -6.86
CA ILE A 13 -10.57 1.35 -7.33
C ILE A 13 -10.27 1.05 -8.81
N LYS A 14 -9.98 2.11 -9.58
CA LYS A 14 -9.34 1.99 -10.90
C LYS A 14 -8.09 2.85 -10.92
N TRP A 15 -7.05 2.37 -11.59
CA TRP A 15 -5.88 3.19 -11.87
C TRP A 15 -6.28 4.47 -12.63
N GLY A 16 -5.59 5.56 -12.34
CA GLY A 16 -5.78 6.85 -13.00
C GLY A 16 -4.84 7.90 -12.44
N ALA A 17 -4.84 9.08 -13.06
CA ALA A 17 -3.91 10.18 -12.76
C ALA A 17 -3.86 10.61 -11.28
N ALA A 18 -4.90 10.31 -10.49
CA ALA A 18 -4.91 10.60 -9.05
C ALA A 18 -4.00 9.69 -8.22
N LEU A 19 -3.56 8.54 -8.77
CA LEU A 19 -2.69 7.57 -8.10
C LEU A 19 -1.29 7.52 -8.71
N GLU A 20 -1.06 8.23 -9.82
CA GLU A 20 0.25 8.30 -10.46
C GLU A 20 1.22 9.16 -9.63
N LEU A 21 2.36 8.59 -9.29
CA LEU A 21 3.41 9.23 -8.50
C LEU A 21 4.59 9.70 -9.36
N GLU A 22 4.49 9.50 -10.68
CA GLU A 22 5.50 9.73 -11.70
C GLU A 22 6.85 9.08 -11.33
N LEU A 23 6.77 7.85 -10.80
CA LEU A 23 7.89 7.00 -10.41
C LEU A 23 7.58 5.57 -10.87
N ALA A 24 7.98 5.25 -12.10
CA ALA A 24 7.51 4.06 -12.83
C ALA A 24 7.51 2.77 -12.00
N PHE A 25 8.59 2.45 -11.29
CA PHE A 25 8.65 1.19 -10.52
C PHE A 25 7.67 1.14 -9.33
N MET A 26 7.31 2.28 -8.76
CA MET A 26 6.31 2.37 -7.70
C MET A 26 4.90 2.35 -8.30
N ASP A 27 4.70 3.08 -9.41
CA ASP A 27 3.45 3.07 -10.16
C ASP A 27 3.10 1.67 -10.71
N ASP A 28 4.11 0.89 -11.11
CA ASP A 28 3.93 -0.48 -11.60
C ASP A 28 3.41 -1.41 -10.48
N THR A 29 4.06 -1.42 -9.31
CA THR A 29 3.59 -2.26 -8.18
C THR A 29 2.24 -1.79 -7.64
N HIS A 30 1.93 -0.48 -7.69
CA HIS A 30 0.60 0.02 -7.32
C HIS A 30 -0.49 -0.42 -8.30
N GLN A 31 -0.20 -0.46 -9.60
CA GLN A 31 -1.12 -1.01 -10.61
C GLN A 31 -1.36 -2.50 -10.39
N GLU A 32 -0.29 -3.28 -10.14
CA GLU A 32 -0.38 -4.70 -9.83
C GLU A 32 -1.24 -4.97 -8.58
N PHE A 33 -1.09 -4.15 -7.53
CA PHE A 33 -1.95 -4.22 -6.35
C PHE A 33 -3.43 -4.01 -6.69
N ILE A 34 -3.77 -2.99 -7.48
CA ILE A 34 -5.15 -2.71 -7.89
C ILE A 34 -5.73 -3.86 -8.72
N ASP A 35 -4.95 -4.43 -9.64
CA ASP A 35 -5.38 -5.57 -10.44
C ASP A 35 -5.68 -6.79 -9.58
N LEU A 36 -4.84 -7.08 -8.58
CA LEU A 36 -5.05 -8.17 -7.63
C LEU A 36 -6.24 -7.91 -6.71
N LEU A 37 -6.44 -6.66 -6.30
CA LEU A 37 -7.60 -6.23 -5.53
C LEU A 37 -8.89 -6.48 -6.30
N VAL A 38 -8.96 -6.05 -7.56
CA VAL A 38 -10.14 -6.25 -8.42
C VAL A 38 -10.39 -7.74 -8.65
N LYS A 39 -9.35 -8.54 -8.91
CA LYS A 39 -9.47 -10.00 -9.03
C LYS A 39 -10.06 -10.61 -7.75
N THR A 40 -9.53 -10.22 -6.58
CA THR A 40 -10.00 -10.72 -5.28
C THR A 40 -11.45 -10.31 -5.01
N GLN A 41 -11.83 -9.05 -5.28
CA GLN A 41 -13.20 -8.57 -5.07
C GLN A 41 -14.22 -9.24 -5.99
N THR A 42 -13.79 -9.71 -7.16
CA THR A 42 -14.65 -10.34 -8.18
C THR A 42 -14.55 -11.87 -8.22
N ALA A 43 -13.66 -12.47 -7.43
CA ALA A 43 -13.49 -13.91 -7.35
C ALA A 43 -14.77 -14.60 -6.85
N ASN A 44 -15.06 -15.75 -7.45
CA ASN A 44 -16.03 -16.68 -6.89
C ASN A 44 -15.48 -17.30 -5.60
N ASP A 45 -16.30 -18.06 -4.87
CA ASP A 45 -15.90 -18.65 -3.59
C ASP A 45 -14.78 -19.69 -3.73
N GLU A 46 -14.70 -20.39 -4.86
CA GLU A 46 -13.69 -21.42 -5.12
C GLU A 46 -12.29 -20.81 -5.32
N ASP A 47 -12.22 -19.64 -5.96
CA ASP A 47 -10.97 -18.95 -6.32
C ASP A 47 -10.54 -17.89 -5.29
N LEU A 48 -11.42 -17.50 -4.35
CA LEU A 48 -11.22 -16.34 -3.49
C LEU A 48 -9.96 -16.45 -2.60
N VAL A 49 -9.72 -17.62 -2.02
CA VAL A 49 -8.56 -17.81 -1.13
C VAL A 49 -7.25 -17.69 -1.90
N ASP A 50 -7.19 -18.23 -3.11
CA ASP A 50 -6.00 -18.17 -3.97
C ASP A 50 -5.77 -16.75 -4.50
N CYS A 51 -6.84 -16.04 -4.88
CA CYS A 51 -6.74 -14.63 -5.26
C CYS A 51 -6.23 -13.77 -4.10
N PHE A 52 -6.76 -13.99 -2.89
CA PHE A 52 -6.36 -13.26 -1.70
C PHE A 52 -4.91 -13.57 -1.31
N ASP A 53 -4.44 -14.82 -1.41
CA ASP A 53 -3.04 -15.17 -1.18
C ASP A 53 -2.11 -14.46 -2.17
N ALA A 54 -2.44 -14.45 -3.47
CA ALA A 54 -1.66 -13.72 -4.46
C ALA A 54 -1.56 -12.22 -4.12
N MET A 55 -2.65 -11.62 -3.66
CA MET A 55 -2.66 -10.24 -3.16
C MET A 55 -1.76 -10.07 -1.93
N VAL A 56 -1.80 -11.00 -0.96
CA VAL A 56 -0.91 -10.99 0.22
C VAL A 56 0.56 -11.06 -0.18
N GLN A 57 0.94 -11.97 -1.08
CA GLN A 57 2.32 -12.11 -1.53
C GLN A 57 2.81 -10.83 -2.22
N HIS A 58 2.00 -10.27 -3.13
CA HIS A 58 2.34 -9.00 -3.76
C HIS A 58 2.51 -7.88 -2.73
N THR A 59 1.60 -7.74 -1.77
CA THR A 59 1.71 -6.69 -0.74
C THR A 59 2.96 -6.85 0.15
N ILE A 60 3.41 -8.09 0.40
CA ILE A 60 4.69 -8.34 1.10
C ILE A 60 5.87 -7.81 0.28
N GLU A 61 5.90 -8.11 -1.01
CA GLU A 61 6.98 -7.66 -1.91
C GLU A 61 6.98 -6.13 -2.08
N HIS A 62 5.81 -5.56 -2.33
CA HIS A 62 5.57 -4.12 -2.45
C HIS A 62 6.05 -3.37 -1.21
N PHE A 63 5.52 -3.67 -0.03
CA PHE A 63 5.93 -2.99 1.21
C PHE A 63 7.40 -3.24 1.56
N GLY A 64 7.91 -4.44 1.28
CA GLY A 64 9.32 -4.77 1.49
C GLY A 64 10.28 -3.98 0.58
N ALA A 65 9.84 -3.64 -0.63
CA ALA A 65 10.57 -2.76 -1.54
C ALA A 65 10.59 -1.33 -1.02
N GLU A 66 9.43 -0.78 -0.65
CA GLU A 66 9.33 0.59 -0.10
C GLU A 66 10.11 0.76 1.21
N ASP A 67 10.00 -0.20 2.13
CA ASP A 67 10.77 -0.20 3.39
C ASP A 67 12.28 -0.24 3.14
N ARG A 68 12.72 -0.93 2.08
CA ARG A 68 14.13 -0.93 1.66
C ARG A 68 14.54 0.42 1.11
N TRP A 69 13.77 1.02 0.21
CA TRP A 69 14.06 2.33 -0.36
C TRP A 69 14.12 3.41 0.71
N MET A 70 13.19 3.36 1.68
CA MET A 70 13.19 4.25 2.85
C MET A 70 14.47 4.13 3.66
N ARG A 71 14.90 2.89 3.95
CA ARG A 71 16.13 2.63 4.71
C ARG A 71 17.38 3.09 3.95
N ASP A 72 17.49 2.76 2.68
CA ASP A 72 18.67 3.05 1.85
C ASP A 72 18.89 4.56 1.70
N THR A 73 17.81 5.34 1.72
CA THR A 73 17.82 6.79 1.48
C THR A 73 17.55 7.63 2.74
N GLN A 74 17.56 7.00 3.91
CA GLN A 74 17.31 7.64 5.22
C GLN A 74 15.95 8.37 5.34
N PHE A 75 14.98 7.97 4.51
CA PHE A 75 13.60 8.43 4.57
C PHE A 75 12.85 7.64 5.66
N SER A 76 13.23 7.86 6.92
CA SER A 76 12.63 7.16 8.05
C SER A 76 11.47 7.96 8.62
N SER A 77 10.39 8.16 7.84
CA SER A 77 9.18 8.93 8.19
C SER A 77 8.57 8.46 9.52
N GLY A 78 9.15 8.91 10.63
CA GLY A 78 8.72 8.74 12.01
C GLY A 78 8.16 7.37 12.40
N ASN A 79 8.71 6.26 11.92
CA ASN A 79 8.20 4.89 12.09
C ASN A 79 6.77 4.63 11.58
N CYS A 80 6.01 5.62 11.13
CA CYS A 80 4.58 5.40 10.88
C CYS A 80 4.28 4.75 9.53
N HIS A 81 5.13 4.97 8.51
CA HIS A 81 4.94 4.33 7.20
C HIS A 81 5.14 2.81 7.31
N THR A 82 6.34 2.36 7.68
CA THR A 82 6.62 0.94 7.96
C THR A 82 5.71 0.35 9.05
N LEU A 83 5.26 1.11 10.05
CA LEU A 83 4.28 0.62 11.02
C LEU A 83 2.92 0.32 10.36
N GLN A 84 2.43 1.20 9.47
CA GLN A 84 1.20 0.94 8.73
C GLN A 84 1.34 -0.29 7.83
N HIS A 85 2.47 -0.45 7.14
CA HIS A 85 2.78 -1.68 6.39
C HIS A 85 2.65 -2.93 7.25
N ASN A 86 3.30 -2.93 8.42
CA ASN A 86 3.27 -4.06 9.34
C ASN A 86 1.86 -4.38 9.86
N VAL A 87 1.08 -3.36 10.21
CA VAL A 87 -0.30 -3.55 10.68
C VAL A 87 -1.17 -4.14 9.58
N VAL A 88 -1.10 -3.61 8.35
CA VAL A 88 -1.86 -4.11 7.20
C VAL A 88 -1.48 -5.56 6.90
N LEU A 89 -0.18 -5.88 6.83
CA LEU A 89 0.28 -7.24 6.57
C LEU A 89 -0.15 -8.24 7.64
N GLN A 90 -0.08 -7.87 8.92
CA GLN A 90 -0.55 -8.73 10.01
C GLN A 90 -2.05 -9.06 9.87
N VAL A 91 -2.86 -8.05 9.57
CA VAL A 91 -4.30 -8.21 9.36
C VAL A 91 -4.57 -9.10 8.14
N MET A 92 -3.91 -8.83 7.01
CA MET A 92 -4.02 -9.63 5.79
C MET A 92 -3.63 -11.09 6.00
N GLN A 93 -2.51 -11.36 6.68
CA GLN A 93 -2.04 -12.72 6.96
C GLN A 93 -3.00 -13.49 7.88
N GLU A 94 -3.57 -12.84 8.90
CA GLU A 94 -4.59 -13.47 9.75
C GLU A 94 -5.88 -13.75 8.96
N GLY A 95 -6.30 -12.83 8.08
CA GLY A 95 -7.42 -13.06 7.18
C GLY A 95 -7.22 -14.28 6.30
N LEU A 96 -6.07 -14.37 5.62
CA LEU A 96 -5.70 -15.52 4.79
C LEU A 96 -5.70 -16.83 5.59
N ARG A 97 -5.16 -16.82 6.81
CA ARG A 97 -5.17 -17.99 7.69
C ARG A 97 -6.61 -18.44 7.99
N ARG A 98 -7.51 -17.52 8.34
CA ARG A 98 -8.92 -17.84 8.59
C ARG A 98 -9.66 -18.31 7.35
N GLY A 99 -9.36 -17.73 6.18
CA GLY A 99 -9.90 -18.19 4.90
C GLY A 99 -9.52 -19.65 4.61
N ARG A 100 -8.27 -20.03 4.90
CA ARG A 100 -7.77 -21.40 4.71
C ARG A 100 -8.29 -22.39 5.77
N ASP A 101 -8.24 -22.02 7.04
CA ASP A 101 -8.52 -22.94 8.16
C ASP A 101 -10.01 -23.07 8.47
N HIS A 102 -10.80 -22.04 8.17
CA HIS A 102 -12.19 -21.91 8.60
C HIS A 102 -13.16 -21.54 7.47
N SER A 103 -12.68 -21.40 6.23
CA SER A 103 -13.50 -20.96 5.09
C SER A 103 -14.24 -19.65 5.36
N ASP A 104 -13.61 -18.72 6.07
CA ASP A 104 -14.16 -17.40 6.40
C ASP A 104 -14.09 -16.45 5.18
N LEU A 105 -14.84 -16.79 4.13
CA LEU A 105 -14.82 -16.09 2.85
C LEU A 105 -15.40 -14.67 2.94
N ASP A 106 -16.40 -14.48 3.80
CA ASP A 106 -17.00 -13.16 4.05
C ASP A 106 -15.97 -12.18 4.63
N LEU A 107 -15.11 -12.65 5.54
CA LEU A 107 -14.00 -11.86 6.07
C LEU A 107 -13.04 -11.42 4.94
N LEU A 108 -12.65 -12.33 4.04
CA LEU A 108 -11.75 -12.00 2.94
C LEU A 108 -12.35 -10.93 2.01
N ARG A 109 -13.66 -11.02 1.73
CA ARG A 109 -14.37 -10.02 0.91
C ARG A 109 -14.42 -8.65 1.59
N GLU A 110 -14.71 -8.60 2.89
CA GLU A 110 -14.72 -7.33 3.63
C GLU A 110 -13.31 -6.74 3.72
N MET A 111 -12.28 -7.54 3.93
CA MET A 111 -10.89 -7.08 3.95
C MET A 111 -10.47 -6.50 2.58
N ALA A 112 -10.80 -7.18 1.47
CA ALA A 112 -10.53 -6.67 0.13
C ALA A 112 -11.28 -5.35 -0.14
N LYS A 113 -12.48 -5.16 0.41
CA LYS A 113 -13.22 -3.91 0.31
C LYS A 113 -12.55 -2.79 1.12
N GLU A 114 -12.12 -3.06 2.35
CA GLU A 114 -11.46 -2.07 3.21
C GLU A 114 -10.06 -1.69 2.70
N LEU A 115 -9.31 -2.63 2.10
CA LEU A 115 -8.08 -2.33 1.36
C LEU A 115 -8.34 -1.38 0.19
N GLY A 116 -9.47 -1.53 -0.50
CA GLY A 116 -9.94 -0.63 -1.55
C GLY A 116 -10.27 0.80 -1.09
N ILE A 117 -10.43 1.01 0.22
CA ILE A 117 -10.65 2.33 0.82
C ILE A 117 -9.34 2.91 1.34
N TRP A 118 -8.50 2.07 1.95
CA TRP A 118 -7.24 2.46 2.58
C TRP A 118 -6.16 2.82 1.55
N PHE A 119 -6.00 2.01 0.51
CA PHE A 119 -4.87 2.12 -0.41
C PHE A 119 -4.73 3.50 -1.08
N PRO A 120 -5.80 4.12 -1.65
CA PRO A 120 -5.67 5.44 -2.25
C PRO A 120 -5.18 6.52 -1.29
N GLN A 121 -5.60 6.43 -0.02
CA GLN A 121 -5.21 7.39 1.02
C GLN A 121 -3.74 7.21 1.39
N HIS A 122 -3.27 5.97 1.46
CA HIS A 122 -1.88 5.65 1.72
C HIS A 122 -0.99 6.12 0.56
N ALA A 123 -1.31 5.70 -0.67
CA ALA A 123 -0.59 6.05 -1.89
C ALA A 123 -0.46 7.57 -2.09
N GLN A 124 -1.55 8.31 -1.88
CA GLN A 124 -1.58 9.77 -2.05
C GLN A 124 -0.93 10.56 -0.91
N SER A 125 -0.51 9.90 0.18
CA SER A 125 0.12 10.56 1.32
C SER A 125 1.54 10.08 1.59
N MET A 126 1.70 8.84 2.05
CA MET A 126 2.99 8.30 2.48
C MET A 126 3.84 7.93 1.26
N ASP A 127 3.27 7.19 0.32
CA ASP A 127 3.99 6.72 -0.88
C ASP A 127 4.32 7.92 -1.78
N ALA A 128 3.40 8.87 -1.94
CA ALA A 128 3.66 10.11 -2.68
C ALA A 128 4.85 10.90 -2.09
N ALA A 129 4.97 10.95 -0.76
CA ALA A 129 6.11 11.60 -0.10
C ALA A 129 7.42 10.83 -0.34
N LEU A 130 7.36 9.49 -0.29
CA LEU A 130 8.50 8.63 -0.61
C LEU A 130 8.91 8.77 -2.08
N ALA A 131 7.96 8.75 -3.02
CA ALA A 131 8.21 8.88 -4.46
C ALA A 131 8.87 10.22 -4.80
N LEU A 132 8.39 11.31 -4.21
CA LEU A 132 9.01 12.63 -4.36
C LEU A 132 10.48 12.61 -3.87
N HIS A 133 10.73 11.96 -2.74
CA HIS A 133 12.08 11.83 -2.18
C HIS A 133 13.00 10.99 -3.07
N LEU A 134 12.56 9.80 -3.50
CA LEU A 134 13.34 8.90 -4.35
C LEU A 134 13.74 9.56 -5.68
N ARG A 135 12.86 10.39 -6.25
CA ARG A 135 13.18 11.18 -7.44
C ARG A 135 14.23 12.25 -7.20
N ARG A 136 14.18 12.97 -6.07
CA ARG A 136 15.17 14.00 -5.72
C ARG A 136 16.57 13.42 -5.58
N VAL A 137 16.68 12.30 -4.87
CA VAL A 137 17.96 11.62 -4.65
C VAL A 137 18.40 10.77 -5.86
N ALA A 138 17.55 10.68 -6.90
CA ALA A 138 17.75 9.88 -8.10
C ALA A 138 18.13 8.42 -7.76
N TYR A 139 17.27 7.79 -6.94
CA TYR A 139 17.45 6.42 -6.48
C TYR A 139 17.26 5.40 -7.61
N ASP A 140 18.20 4.47 -7.73
CA ASP A 140 18.14 3.34 -8.65
C ASP A 140 17.66 2.09 -7.89
N GLN A 141 16.41 1.68 -8.11
CA GLN A 141 15.83 0.56 -7.36
C GLN A 141 16.49 -0.79 -7.61
N ALA A 142 17.18 -0.96 -8.74
CA ALA A 142 17.82 -2.22 -9.10
C ALA A 142 19.16 -2.40 -8.38
N THR A 143 19.88 -1.29 -8.17
CA THR A 143 21.23 -1.30 -7.57
C THR A 143 21.27 -0.79 -6.13
N GLY A 144 20.25 -0.04 -5.70
CA GLY A 144 20.24 0.70 -4.45
C GLY A 144 21.09 1.99 -4.48
N GLU A 145 21.58 2.40 -5.65
CA GLU A 145 22.43 3.58 -5.79
C GLU A 145 21.64 4.89 -5.62
N VAL A 146 22.19 5.81 -4.82
CA VAL A 146 21.73 7.20 -4.71
C VAL A 146 22.65 8.08 -5.56
N ARG A 147 22.14 8.58 -6.69
CA ARG A 147 22.96 9.35 -7.64
C ARG A 147 23.14 10.83 -7.24
N ASN A 148 22.24 11.36 -6.41
CA ASN A 148 22.33 12.71 -5.85
C ASN A 148 22.47 12.65 -4.32
N PRO A 149 23.62 12.26 -3.76
CA PRO A 149 23.80 12.08 -2.32
C PRO A 149 23.68 13.39 -1.52
N ASP A 150 23.91 14.55 -2.14
CA ASP A 150 23.78 15.86 -1.49
C ASP A 150 22.31 16.20 -1.13
N GLU A 151 21.34 15.55 -1.79
CA GLU A 151 19.91 15.68 -1.51
C GLU A 151 19.44 14.74 -0.38
N LEU A 152 20.32 13.87 0.13
CA LEU A 152 19.98 13.02 1.26
C LEU A 152 19.73 13.86 2.52
N PRO A 153 18.80 13.44 3.38
CA PRO A 153 18.58 14.07 4.66
C PRO A 153 19.88 14.05 5.48
N LYS A 154 20.26 15.19 6.06
CA LYS A 154 21.43 15.29 6.97
C LYS A 154 21.24 14.48 8.26
N SER A 155 19.99 14.14 8.57
CA SER A 155 19.53 13.29 9.67
C SER A 155 18.23 12.61 9.23
N GLN A 156 17.88 11.47 9.83
CA GLN A 156 16.63 10.77 9.54
C GLN A 156 15.40 11.70 9.64
N ILE A 157 14.50 11.63 8.65
CA ILE A 157 13.27 12.45 8.59
C ILE A 157 12.23 11.88 9.55
N HIS A 158 12.00 12.47 10.71
CA HIS A 158 10.92 12.03 11.61
C HIS A 158 9.59 12.74 11.32
N GLY A 159 8.50 12.00 11.06
CA GLY A 159 7.12 12.52 10.98
C GLY A 159 6.22 11.77 9.99
N CYS A 160 4.89 11.80 10.22
CA CYS A 160 3.90 11.32 9.26
C CYS A 160 3.46 12.48 8.36
N GLY A 161 3.66 12.36 7.05
CA GLY A 161 3.28 13.37 6.06
C GLY A 161 1.77 13.57 5.85
N GLY A 162 0.91 13.14 6.78
CA GLY A 162 -0.54 13.27 6.69
C GLY A 162 -1.09 14.12 7.83
N SER A 163 -1.65 15.28 7.50
CA SER A 163 -2.43 16.10 8.44
C SER A 163 -3.81 15.47 8.67
N SER A 164 -3.89 14.32 9.35
CA SER A 164 -5.14 13.80 9.92
C SER A 164 -4.87 12.61 10.84
N CYS A 165 -4.39 12.89 12.05
CA CYS A 165 -4.71 12.05 13.21
C CYS A 165 -5.83 12.74 13.97
N SER A 166 -7.08 12.38 13.70
CA SER A 166 -8.25 12.68 14.52
C SER A 166 -9.22 11.52 14.45
#